data_AF-A0A7S0KP88-F1
#
_entry.id   AF-A0A7S0KP88-F1
#
_cell.length_a   1.000
_cell.length_b   1.000
_cell.length_c   1.000
_cell.angle_alpha   90.00
_cell.angle_beta   90.00
_cell.angle_gamma   90.00
#
_symmetry.space_group_name_H-M   'P 1'
#
loop_
_entity.id
_entity.type
_entity.pdbx_description
1 polymer ?
#
loop_
_entity_poly.entity_id
_entity_poly.type
_entity_poly.pdbx_seq_one_letter_code
_entity_poly.pdbx_strand_id
1 'polypeptide(L)'
;SIVSADVKKDEVLLVRAFAGTGKTTTLLEYVKRRPGYQFAYITFNRSVMEEASTKFPKLNVKCLNFHKMAYAKFGFLYRGEKFLRGTLRQYHVLKAIGVNDNRALFAIRVLNEFLKSADLAVELKHAEAIRAEVSTSDWNKVYGKSNVKEKLGSHSPEENLVELVKKLW
;
A
#
# COMPACT_ATOMS: atom_id res chain seq x y z
N SER A 1 -14.31 -26.83 12.46
CA SER A 1 -13.69 -25.71 13.21
C SER A 1 -12.41 -25.31 12.51
N ILE A 2 -12.08 -24.01 12.44
CA ILE A 2 -10.84 -23.48 11.82
C ILE A 2 -9.60 -24.21 12.36
N VAL A 3 -9.57 -24.49 13.66
CA VAL A 3 -8.46 -25.17 14.35
C VAL A 3 -8.13 -26.54 13.74
N SER A 4 -9.13 -27.25 13.23
CA SER A 4 -9.00 -28.58 12.64
C SER A 4 -8.83 -28.57 11.12
N ALA A 5 -8.88 -27.40 10.47
CA ALA A 5 -8.75 -27.33 9.02
C ALA A 5 -7.29 -27.54 8.59
N ASP A 6 -7.02 -28.53 7.76
CA ASP A 6 -5.70 -28.69 7.14
C ASP A 6 -5.68 -27.96 5.80
N VAL A 7 -4.95 -26.85 5.76
CA VAL A 7 -4.76 -26.04 4.57
C VAL A 7 -3.59 -26.63 3.78
N LYS A 8 -3.84 -27.05 2.55
CA LYS A 8 -2.80 -27.61 1.69
C LYS A 8 -1.88 -26.52 1.16
N LYS A 9 -0.73 -26.94 0.63
CA LYS A 9 0.16 -26.02 -0.09
C LYS A 9 -0.63 -25.35 -1.21
N ASP A 10 -0.45 -24.04 -1.34
CA ASP A 10 -1.11 -23.16 -2.33
C ASP A 10 -2.63 -23.00 -2.16
N GLU A 11 -3.19 -23.47 -1.03
CA GLU A 11 -4.59 -23.25 -0.68
C GLU A 11 -4.77 -21.99 0.17
N VAL A 12 -5.87 -21.26 -0.06
CA VAL A 12 -6.24 -20.07 0.71
C VAL A 12 -7.52 -20.34 1.50
N LEU A 13 -7.43 -20.26 2.83
CA LEU A 13 -8.60 -20.32 3.71
C LEU A 13 -9.01 -18.92 4.17
N LEU A 14 -10.20 -18.48 3.73
CA LEU A 14 -10.80 -17.24 4.22
C LEU A 14 -11.57 -17.47 5.51
N VAL A 15 -11.14 -16.80 6.58
CA VAL A 15 -11.83 -16.80 7.87
C VAL A 15 -12.55 -15.47 8.09
N ARG A 16 -13.88 -15.48 8.09
CA ARG A 16 -14.71 -14.32 8.48
C ARG A 16 -15.06 -14.41 9.95
N ALA A 17 -14.69 -13.40 10.73
CA ALA A 17 -14.87 -13.42 12.18
C ALA A 17 -15.20 -12.01 12.72
N PHE A 18 -16.32 -11.91 13.44
CA PHE A 18 -16.80 -10.66 14.04
C PHE A 18 -15.88 -10.18 15.18
N ALA A 19 -16.05 -8.93 15.61
CA ALA A 19 -15.32 -8.41 16.77
C ALA A 19 -15.57 -9.30 18.00
N GLY A 20 -14.54 -9.53 18.82
CA GLY A 20 -14.65 -10.35 20.03
C GLY A 20 -14.75 -11.88 19.85
N THR A 21 -14.86 -12.41 18.63
CA THR A 21 -15.09 -13.87 18.41
C THR A 21 -13.82 -14.74 18.51
N GLY A 22 -12.82 -14.32 19.29
CA GLY A 22 -11.62 -15.14 19.55
C GLY A 22 -10.73 -15.41 18.32
N LYS A 23 -10.63 -14.48 17.36
CA LYS A 23 -9.76 -14.59 16.17
C LYS A 23 -8.33 -15.03 16.51
N THR A 24 -7.66 -14.24 17.36
CA THR A 24 -6.28 -14.51 17.78
C THR A 24 -6.18 -15.84 18.52
N THR A 25 -7.12 -16.13 19.43
CA THR A 25 -7.17 -17.39 20.18
C THR A 25 -7.32 -18.60 19.26
N THR A 26 -8.19 -18.50 18.25
CA THR A 26 -8.41 -19.58 17.27
C THR A 26 -7.14 -19.86 16.47
N LEU A 27 -6.44 -18.81 16.03
CA LEU A 27 -5.17 -18.96 15.31
C LEU A 27 -4.03 -19.46 16.20
N LEU A 28 -4.03 -19.10 17.49
CA LEU A 28 -3.09 -19.66 18.47
C LEU A 28 -3.25 -21.18 18.61
N GLU A 29 -4.49 -21.65 18.77
CA GLU A 29 -4.77 -23.09 18.86
C GLU A 29 -4.47 -23.82 17.53
N TYR A 30 -4.72 -23.16 16.40
CA TYR A 30 -4.34 -23.68 15.08
C TYR A 30 -2.84 -23.99 14.98
N VAL A 31 -2.01 -23.04 15.43
CA VAL A 31 -0.56 -23.12 15.44
C VAL A 31 -0.06 -24.18 16.42
N LYS A 32 -0.61 -24.23 17.65
CA LYS A 32 -0.18 -25.18 18.68
C LYS A 32 -0.33 -26.64 18.27
N ARG A 33 -1.37 -26.96 17.49
CA ARG A 33 -1.59 -28.32 16.96
C ARG A 33 -0.62 -28.73 15.85
N ARG A 34 0.22 -27.81 15.39
CA ARG A 34 1.11 -27.97 14.23
C ARG A 34 2.54 -27.55 14.58
N PRO A 35 3.18 -28.15 15.62
CA PRO A 35 4.50 -27.71 16.09
C PRO A 35 5.62 -27.91 15.06
N GLY A 36 5.46 -28.82 14.10
CA GLY A 36 6.42 -29.05 13.01
C GLY A 36 6.38 -28.00 11.89
N TYR A 37 5.44 -27.06 11.93
CA TYR A 37 5.29 -26.02 10.91
C TYR A 37 5.78 -24.66 11.43
N GLN A 38 6.30 -23.85 10.50
CA GLN A 38 6.61 -22.45 10.75
C GLN A 38 5.49 -21.56 10.21
N PHE A 39 5.10 -20.58 11.01
CA PHE A 39 4.02 -19.66 10.68
C PHE A 39 4.51 -18.21 10.63
N ALA A 40 3.90 -17.42 9.77
CA ALA A 40 4.00 -15.96 9.81
C ALA A 40 2.63 -15.38 10.17
N TYR A 41 2.59 -14.54 11.21
CA TYR A 41 1.39 -13.79 11.59
C TYR A 41 1.58 -12.33 11.19
N ILE A 42 0.89 -11.90 10.15
CA ILE A 42 1.07 -10.56 9.54
C ILE A 42 -0.12 -9.66 9.92
N THR A 43 0.18 -8.46 10.43
CA THR A 43 -0.84 -7.47 10.81
C THR A 43 -0.58 -6.09 10.21
N PHE A 44 -1.60 -5.23 10.19
CA PHE A 44 -1.43 -3.81 9.87
C PHE A 44 -0.85 -3.02 11.04
N ASN A 45 -1.45 -3.17 12.23
CA ASN A 45 -1.10 -2.36 13.39
C ASN A 45 0.05 -2.98 14.18
N ARG A 46 1.00 -2.12 14.56
CA ARG A 46 2.13 -2.50 15.42
C ARG A 46 1.66 -3.03 16.79
N SER A 47 0.66 -2.39 17.41
CA SER A 47 0.11 -2.84 18.70
C SER A 47 -0.44 -4.27 18.63
N VAL A 48 -1.19 -4.60 17.57
CA VAL A 48 -1.73 -5.96 17.36
C VAL A 48 -0.62 -6.97 17.12
N MET A 49 0.45 -6.59 16.40
CA MET A 49 1.63 -7.44 16.23
C MET A 49 2.34 -7.70 17.57
N GLU A 50 2.53 -6.65 18.39
CA GLU A 50 3.17 -6.76 19.70
C GLU A 50 2.35 -7.64 20.66
N GLU A 51 1.03 -7.43 20.71
CA GLU A 51 0.11 -8.27 21.48
C GLU A 51 0.12 -9.73 20.99
N ALA A 52 0.12 -9.96 19.69
CA ALA A 52 0.24 -11.31 19.13
C ALA A 52 1.57 -11.96 19.51
N SER A 53 2.68 -11.21 19.48
CA SER A 53 4.02 -11.70 19.79
C SER A 53 4.17 -12.19 21.24
N THR A 54 3.38 -11.66 22.17
CA THR A 54 3.39 -12.15 23.57
C THR A 54 2.56 -13.42 23.74
N LYS A 55 1.57 -13.65 22.87
CA LYS A 55 0.64 -14.79 22.95
C LYS A 55 1.09 -15.99 22.14
N PHE A 56 1.68 -15.77 20.96
CA PHE A 56 2.14 -16.85 20.09
C PHE A 56 3.39 -17.55 20.66
N PRO A 57 3.56 -18.86 20.44
CA PRO A 57 4.78 -19.54 20.85
C PRO A 57 5.98 -18.97 20.09
N LYS A 58 7.01 -18.56 20.85
CA LYS A 58 8.19 -17.86 20.29
C LYS A 58 8.98 -18.66 19.25
N LEU A 59 8.84 -20.00 19.25
CA LEU A 59 9.65 -20.90 18.42
C LEU A 59 9.06 -21.16 17.02
N ASN A 60 7.75 -21.05 16.82
CA ASN A 60 7.10 -21.48 15.58
C ASN A 60 6.28 -20.39 14.87
N VAL A 61 6.14 -19.19 15.45
CA VAL A 61 5.44 -18.07 14.79
C VAL A 61 6.29 -16.82 14.76
N LYS A 62 6.47 -16.29 13.55
CA LYS A 62 7.04 -14.96 13.33
C LYS A 62 5.92 -13.92 13.20
N CYS A 63 5.76 -13.09 14.22
CA CYS A 63 4.81 -11.98 14.18
C CYS A 63 5.44 -10.76 13.51
N LEU A 64 4.80 -10.25 12.46
CA LEU A 64 5.27 -9.11 11.65
C LEU A 64 4.11 -8.14 11.41
N ASN A 65 4.44 -6.87 11.26
CA ASN A 65 3.52 -5.95 10.59
C ASN A 65 4.01 -5.67 9.15
N PHE A 66 3.11 -5.20 8.28
CA PHE A 66 3.44 -4.93 6.87
C PHE A 66 4.65 -4.00 6.73
N HIS A 67 4.77 -2.97 7.56
CA HIS A 67 5.91 -2.05 7.53
C HIS A 67 7.25 -2.73 7.85
N LYS A 68 7.32 -3.57 8.88
CA LYS A 68 8.54 -4.33 9.21
C LYS A 68 8.90 -5.31 8.10
N MET A 69 7.90 -5.97 7.52
CA MET A 69 8.10 -6.90 6.41
C MET A 69 8.67 -6.18 5.19
N ALA A 70 8.06 -5.05 4.78
CA ALA A 70 8.53 -4.24 3.66
C ALA A 70 9.93 -3.65 3.93
N TYR A 71 10.17 -3.12 5.13
CA TYR A 71 11.46 -2.54 5.49
C TYR A 71 12.60 -3.58 5.49
N ALA A 72 12.33 -4.81 5.95
CA ALA A 72 13.31 -5.89 5.92
C ALA A 72 13.74 -6.24 4.49
N LYS A 73 12.81 -6.18 3.52
CA LYS A 73 13.06 -6.54 2.12
C LYS A 73 13.61 -5.39 1.27
N PHE A 74 13.13 -4.16 1.48
CA PHE A 74 13.41 -3.02 0.61
C PHE A 74 14.00 -1.82 1.36
N GLY A 75 13.76 -1.70 2.66
CA GLY A 75 14.16 -0.53 3.44
C GLY A 75 15.67 -0.31 3.47
N PHE A 76 16.47 -1.37 3.34
CA PHE A 76 17.93 -1.23 3.29
C PHE A 76 18.44 -0.48 2.06
N LEU A 77 17.70 -0.48 0.94
CA LEU A 77 18.05 0.24 -0.28
C LEU A 77 17.99 1.76 -0.09
N TYR A 78 17.21 2.20 0.90
CA TYR A 78 16.87 3.60 1.11
C TYR A 78 17.42 4.15 2.44
N ARG A 79 18.41 3.49 3.08
CA ARG A 79 18.93 3.94 4.39
C ARG A 79 19.38 5.41 4.40
N GLY A 80 19.30 6.03 5.58
CA GLY A 80 19.69 7.43 5.78
C GLY A 80 18.62 8.40 5.27
N GLU A 81 19.05 9.47 4.62
CA GLU A 81 18.18 10.56 4.16
C GLU A 81 17.30 10.18 2.95
N LYS A 82 17.58 9.04 2.31
CA LYS A 82 16.80 8.52 1.17
C LYS A 82 15.48 7.88 1.59
N PHE A 83 15.32 7.54 2.88
CA PHE A 83 14.09 6.93 3.37
C PHE A 83 13.09 8.01 3.76
N LEU A 84 12.02 8.13 2.98
CA LEU A 84 10.90 8.99 3.36
C LEU A 84 10.23 8.42 4.62
N ARG A 85 10.30 9.17 5.72
CA ARG A 85 9.55 8.87 6.95
C ARG A 85 8.26 9.67 6.95
N GLY A 86 7.13 8.96 6.92
CA GLY A 86 5.79 9.55 7.00
C GLY A 86 5.10 9.69 5.65
N THR A 87 4.23 10.70 5.53
CA THR A 87 3.35 10.87 4.38
C THR A 87 4.08 11.52 3.20
N LEU A 88 3.87 10.98 1.99
CA LEU A 88 4.30 11.63 0.75
C LEU A 88 3.55 12.96 0.58
N ARG A 89 4.29 14.03 0.25
CA ARG A 89 3.76 15.42 0.16
C ARG A 89 4.27 16.05 -1.12
N GLN A 90 3.64 17.15 -1.55
CA GLN A 90 3.98 17.87 -2.78
C GLN A 90 5.48 18.21 -2.88
N TYR A 91 6.11 18.63 -1.77
CA TYR A 91 7.55 18.91 -1.72
C TYR A 91 8.42 17.71 -2.12
N HIS A 92 8.00 16.48 -1.80
CA HIS A 92 8.73 15.27 -2.20
C HIS A 92 8.62 15.04 -3.71
N VAL A 93 7.47 15.31 -4.31
CA VAL A 93 7.27 15.25 -5.77
C VAL A 93 8.10 16.31 -6.47
N LEU A 94 8.14 17.54 -5.94
CA LEU A 94 9.02 18.60 -6.44
C LEU A 94 10.48 18.17 -6.43
N LYS A 95 10.97 17.60 -5.32
CA LYS A 95 12.34 17.09 -5.21
C LYS A 95 12.63 15.94 -6.16
N ALA A 96 11.66 15.06 -6.42
CA ALA A 96 11.86 13.87 -7.23
C ALA A 96 11.82 14.16 -8.74
N ILE A 97 10.84 14.95 -9.20
CA ILE A 97 10.55 15.11 -10.64
C ILE A 97 10.32 16.57 -11.07
N GLY A 98 10.57 17.56 -10.19
CA GLY A 98 10.50 18.98 -10.54
C GLY A 98 9.09 19.58 -10.67
N VAL A 99 8.03 18.83 -10.34
CA VAL A 99 6.65 19.32 -10.43
C VAL A 99 6.30 20.09 -9.15
N ASN A 100 6.03 21.39 -9.29
CA ASN A 100 5.75 22.31 -8.17
C ASN A 100 4.31 22.83 -8.11
N ASP A 101 3.41 22.33 -8.98
CA ASP A 101 2.01 22.74 -9.02
C ASP A 101 1.08 21.62 -8.50
N ASN A 102 -0.24 21.85 -8.54
CA ASN A 102 -1.25 20.92 -8.05
C ASN A 102 -1.25 19.55 -8.77
N ARG A 103 -0.56 19.37 -9.90
CA ARG A 103 -0.32 18.03 -10.47
C ARG A 103 0.44 17.14 -9.50
N ALA A 104 1.29 17.70 -8.64
CA ALA A 104 1.94 16.94 -7.59
C ALA A 104 0.94 16.31 -6.62
N LEU A 105 -0.15 17.01 -6.28
CA LEU A 105 -1.20 16.45 -5.43
C LEU A 105 -1.96 15.35 -6.14
N PHE A 106 -2.32 15.56 -7.40
CA PHE A 106 -3.02 14.54 -8.21
C PHE A 106 -2.14 13.30 -8.42
N ALA A 107 -0.86 13.45 -8.72
CA ALA A 107 0.09 12.35 -8.84
C ALA A 107 0.17 11.52 -7.54
N ILE A 108 0.24 12.17 -6.37
CA ILE A 108 0.19 11.47 -5.07
C ILE A 108 -1.12 10.68 -4.90
N ARG A 109 -2.25 11.26 -5.32
CA ARG A 109 -3.55 10.57 -5.26
C ARG A 109 -3.62 9.38 -6.20
N VAL A 110 -3.14 9.51 -7.43
CA VAL A 110 -3.07 8.42 -8.41
C VAL A 110 -2.15 7.30 -7.91
N LEU A 111 -1.00 7.64 -7.32
CA LEU A 111 -0.14 6.66 -6.68
C LEU A 111 -0.85 5.93 -5.53
N ASN A 112 -1.58 6.65 -4.68
CA ASN A 112 -2.34 6.03 -3.59
C ASN A 112 -3.48 5.14 -4.09
N GLU A 113 -4.08 5.47 -5.24
CA GLU A 113 -5.11 4.64 -5.87
C GLU A 113 -4.50 3.35 -6.41
N PHE A 114 -3.38 3.45 -7.13
CA PHE A 114 -2.60 2.28 -7.55
C PHE A 114 -2.18 1.39 -6.37
N LEU A 115 -1.66 1.96 -5.28
CA LEU A 115 -1.21 1.18 -4.11
C LEU A 115 -2.33 0.44 -3.37
N LYS A 116 -3.60 0.77 -3.63
CA LYS A 116 -4.78 0.07 -3.09
C LYS A 116 -5.39 -0.91 -4.09
N SER A 117 -4.95 -0.88 -5.34
CA SER A 117 -5.41 -1.76 -6.41
C SER A 117 -4.75 -3.15 -6.34
N ALA A 118 -5.26 -4.08 -7.15
CA ALA A 118 -4.61 -5.37 -7.40
C ALA A 118 -3.65 -5.32 -8.62
N ASP A 119 -3.45 -4.14 -9.21
CA ASP A 119 -2.71 -3.98 -10.45
C ASP A 119 -1.20 -4.04 -10.24
N LEU A 120 -0.48 -4.48 -11.27
CA LEU A 120 0.98 -4.63 -11.23
C LEU A 120 1.73 -3.35 -11.66
N ALA A 121 1.02 -2.41 -12.28
CA ALA A 121 1.58 -1.15 -12.74
C ALA A 121 0.54 -0.02 -12.67
N VAL A 122 1.01 1.23 -12.70
CA VAL A 122 0.11 2.38 -12.81
C VAL A 122 -0.46 2.45 -14.22
N GLU A 123 -1.76 2.23 -14.29
CA GLU A 123 -2.58 2.31 -15.50
C GLU A 123 -3.49 3.56 -15.51
N LEU A 124 -4.07 3.84 -16.69
CA LEU A 124 -4.94 4.99 -16.93
C LEU A 124 -6.15 5.05 -15.98
N LYS A 125 -6.74 3.89 -15.65
CA LYS A 125 -7.90 3.81 -14.74
C LYS A 125 -7.67 4.42 -13.35
N HIS A 126 -6.43 4.40 -12.85
CA HIS A 126 -6.09 5.06 -11.59
C HIS A 126 -6.19 6.58 -11.70
N ALA A 127 -5.78 7.14 -12.84
CA ALA A 127 -5.90 8.58 -13.12
C ALA A 127 -7.35 8.98 -13.38
N GLU A 128 -8.11 8.15 -14.09
CA GLU A 128 -9.55 8.35 -14.33
C GLU A 128 -10.36 8.34 -13.03
N ALA A 129 -10.04 7.46 -12.09
CA ALA A 129 -10.65 7.45 -10.76
C ALA A 129 -10.44 8.79 -10.04
N ILE A 130 -9.21 9.31 -10.04
CA ILE A 130 -8.93 10.62 -9.44
C ILE A 130 -9.62 11.76 -10.21
N ARG A 131 -9.69 11.69 -11.55
CA ARG A 131 -10.42 12.66 -12.36
C ARG A 131 -11.90 12.71 -11.98
N ALA A 132 -12.52 11.56 -11.75
CA ALA A 132 -13.94 11.45 -11.39
C ALA A 132 -14.24 12.04 -9.99
N GLU A 133 -13.28 11.96 -9.06
CA GLU A 133 -13.41 12.55 -7.71
C GLU A 133 -13.16 14.06 -7.66
N VAL A 134 -12.38 14.61 -8.60
CA VAL A 134 -11.97 16.02 -8.58
C VAL A 134 -13.00 16.90 -9.28
N SER A 135 -13.36 18.02 -8.63
CA SER A 135 -14.25 19.01 -9.22
C SER A 135 -13.68 19.57 -10.53
N THR A 136 -14.55 19.84 -11.52
CA THR A 136 -14.12 20.43 -12.79
C THR A 136 -13.39 21.76 -12.61
N SER A 137 -13.77 22.56 -11.59
CA SER A 137 -13.10 23.82 -11.28
C SER A 137 -11.67 23.60 -10.79
N ASP A 138 -11.44 22.67 -9.85
CA ASP A 138 -10.10 22.35 -9.35
C ASP A 138 -9.22 21.67 -10.40
N TRP A 139 -9.82 20.85 -11.27
CA TRP A 139 -9.14 20.27 -12.42
C TRP A 139 -8.66 21.35 -13.39
N ASN A 140 -9.54 22.29 -13.74
CA ASN A 140 -9.24 23.36 -14.69
C ASN A 140 -8.25 24.40 -14.13
N LYS A 141 -8.13 24.57 -12.81
CA LYS A 141 -7.03 25.37 -12.21
C LYS A 141 -5.64 24.84 -12.58
N VAL A 142 -5.56 23.58 -13.01
CA VAL A 142 -4.31 22.91 -13.40
C VAL A 142 -4.29 22.70 -14.91
N TYR A 143 -5.16 21.85 -15.41
CA TYR A 143 -5.19 21.40 -16.80
C TYR A 143 -5.96 22.34 -17.74
N GLY A 144 -6.63 23.36 -17.19
CA GLY A 144 -7.28 24.40 -17.97
C GLY A 144 -6.32 25.49 -18.45
N LYS A 145 -5.13 25.60 -17.85
CA LYS A 145 -4.14 26.64 -18.19
C LYS A 145 -3.51 26.38 -19.56
N SER A 146 -3.46 27.39 -20.42
CA SER A 146 -2.95 27.28 -21.80
C SER A 146 -1.53 26.71 -21.85
N ASN A 147 -0.64 27.19 -20.98
CA ASN A 147 0.75 26.72 -20.91
C ASN A 147 0.88 25.24 -20.49
N VAL A 148 -0.10 24.69 -19.75
CA VAL A 148 -0.12 23.26 -19.40
C VAL A 148 -0.65 22.46 -20.58
N LYS A 149 -1.71 22.92 -21.25
CA LYS A 149 -2.27 22.28 -22.45
C LYS A 149 -1.24 22.20 -23.58
N GLU A 150 -0.50 23.27 -23.83
CA GLU A 150 0.58 23.30 -24.83
C GLU A 150 1.66 22.25 -24.52
N LYS A 151 2.02 22.08 -23.23
CA LYS A 151 3.00 21.08 -22.80
C LYS A 151 2.50 19.63 -22.86
N LEU A 152 1.19 19.41 -22.78
CA LEU A 152 0.59 18.08 -22.91
C LEU A 152 0.63 17.56 -24.35
N GLY A 153 0.54 18.46 -25.33
CA GLY A 153 0.46 18.08 -26.75
C GLY A 153 -0.77 17.20 -27.00
N SER A 154 -0.54 15.98 -27.49
CA SER A 154 -1.60 15.00 -27.76
C SER A 154 -2.04 14.19 -26.53
N HIS A 155 -1.31 14.26 -25.41
CA HIS A 155 -1.62 13.46 -24.23
C HIS A 155 -2.81 14.05 -23.48
N SER A 156 -3.71 13.18 -23.03
CA SER A 156 -4.72 13.56 -22.07
C SER A 156 -4.09 13.95 -20.73
N PRO A 157 -4.76 14.81 -19.94
CA PRO A 157 -4.38 15.07 -18.56
C PRO A 157 -4.15 13.81 -17.70
N GLU A 158 -4.96 12.77 -17.90
CA GLU A 158 -4.89 11.49 -17.20
C GLU A 158 -3.65 10.69 -17.60
N GLU A 159 -3.34 10.61 -18.90
CA GLU A 159 -2.09 10.01 -19.40
C GLU A 159 -0.88 10.74 -18.82
N ASN A 160 -0.94 12.07 -18.76
CA ASN A 160 0.11 12.86 -18.12
C ASN A 160 0.28 12.52 -16.63
N LEU A 161 -0.81 12.31 -15.87
CA LEU A 161 -0.70 11.87 -14.48
C LEU A 161 -0.05 10.50 -14.36
N VAL A 162 -0.40 9.54 -15.22
CA VAL A 162 0.23 8.22 -15.24
C VAL A 162 1.73 8.34 -15.49
N GLU A 163 2.15 9.15 -16.47
CA GLU A 163 3.57 9.39 -16.74
C GLU A 163 4.30 10.05 -15.58
N LEU A 164 3.69 11.07 -14.96
CA LEU A 164 4.27 11.74 -13.80
C LEU A 164 4.48 10.77 -12.64
N VAL A 165 3.50 9.90 -12.38
CA VAL A 165 3.60 8.89 -11.32
C VAL A 165 4.67 7.85 -11.65
N LYS A 166 4.76 7.39 -12.90
CA LYS A 166 5.82 6.47 -13.35
C LYS A 166 7.23 7.05 -13.22
N LYS A 167 7.39 8.37 -13.14
CA LYS A 167 8.69 9.03 -12.90
C LYS A 167 9.05 9.14 -11.41
N LEU A 168 8.15 8.79 -10.49
CA LEU A 168 8.41 8.86 -9.05
C LEU A 168 9.25 7.69 -8.50
N TRP A 169 9.42 6.61 -9.26
CA TRP A 169 10.28 5.46 -8.94
C TRP A 169 10.86 4.84 -10.22
#